data_AF-A0A520DNF6-F1
#
_entry.id   AF-A0A520DNF6-F1
#
_cell.length_a   1.000
_cell.length_b   1.000
_cell.length_c   1.000
_cell.angle_alpha   90.00
_cell.angle_beta   90.00
_cell.angle_gamma   90.00
#
_symmetry.space_group_name_H-M   'P 1'
#
loop_
_entity.id
_entity.type
_entity.pdbx_description
1 polymer ?
#
loop_
_entity_poly.entity_id
_entity_poly.type
_entity_poly.pdbx_seq_one_letter_code
_entity_poly.pdbx_strand_id
1 'polypeptide(L)'
;MIDRNRFAYFLLLVLSLFILYIGFIFTCKDQIIDLMTDLFGYRYNARSKAFAGFTIFPFIITASVITSLWVYYQGKVLAFEFSPKQIRIQTNKLATIDKDQVEKIMIVEKDQNAIEMEIKTKKNSYSIYHFDDTFLSKIKAYFQLQKEDRYETNYKAKTEKRIFELTKNISS
;
A
#
# COMPACT_ATOMS: atom_id res chain seq x y z
N MET A 1 -13.10 -6.14 -5.13
CA MET A 1 -12.03 -6.03 -6.15
C MET A 1 -12.18 -4.68 -6.82
N ILE A 2 -11.28 -3.72 -6.58
CA ILE A 2 -11.32 -2.44 -7.30
C ILE A 2 -10.68 -2.70 -8.66
N ASP A 3 -11.53 -2.88 -9.67
CA ASP A 3 -11.13 -2.94 -11.07
C ASP A 3 -10.37 -1.65 -11.43
N ARG A 4 -9.23 -1.79 -12.10
CA ARG A 4 -8.38 -0.66 -12.51
C ARG A 4 -9.16 0.36 -13.34
N ASN A 5 -10.14 -0.11 -14.10
CA ASN A 5 -11.07 0.74 -14.85
C ASN A 5 -12.03 1.50 -13.91
N ARG A 6 -12.57 0.85 -12.88
CA ARG A 6 -13.40 1.51 -11.85
C ARG A 6 -12.62 2.57 -11.08
N PHE A 7 -11.35 2.30 -10.77
CA PHE A 7 -10.47 3.30 -10.15
C PHE A 7 -10.22 4.50 -11.07
N ALA A 8 -9.96 4.26 -12.36
CA ALA A 8 -9.79 5.34 -13.34
C ALA A 8 -11.05 6.21 -13.47
N TYR A 9 -12.24 5.60 -13.47
CA TYR A 9 -13.51 6.35 -13.44
C TYR A 9 -13.69 7.17 -12.16
N PHE A 10 -13.33 6.61 -11.01
CA PHE A 10 -13.40 7.33 -9.74
C PHE A 10 -12.44 8.52 -9.70
N LEU A 11 -11.21 8.32 -10.20
CA LEU A 11 -10.21 9.38 -10.32
C LEU A 11 -10.69 10.50 -11.27
N LEU A 12 -11.25 10.13 -12.42
CA LEU A 12 -11.86 11.08 -13.36
C LEU A 12 -12.97 11.89 -12.71
N LEU A 13 -13.88 11.24 -11.99
CA LEU A 13 -14.97 11.91 -11.28
C LEU A 13 -14.45 12.89 -10.23
N VAL A 14 -13.43 12.50 -9.44
CA VAL A 14 -12.78 13.39 -8.47
C VAL A 14 -12.11 14.58 -9.14
N LEU A 15 -11.42 14.37 -10.27
CA LEU A 15 -10.79 15.44 -11.05
C LEU A 15 -11.84 16.41 -11.63
N SER A 16 -12.95 15.90 -12.16
CA SER A 16 -14.04 16.76 -12.66
C SER A 16 -14.66 17.59 -11.55
N LEU A 17 -14.91 17.01 -10.37
CA LEU A 17 -15.40 17.74 -9.21
C LEU A 17 -14.39 18.80 -8.72
N PHE A 18 -13.10 18.50 -8.78
CA PHE A 18 -12.05 19.46 -8.44
C PHE A 18 -12.04 20.69 -9.37
N ILE A 19 -12.21 20.48 -10.68
CA ILE A 19 -12.30 21.58 -11.65
C ILE A 19 -13.51 22.47 -11.36
N LEU A 20 -14.68 21.87 -11.12
CA LEU A 20 -15.89 22.62 -10.76
C LEU A 20 -15.70 23.40 -9.45
N TYR A 21 -15.06 22.79 -8.46
CA TYR A 21 -14.76 23.42 -7.18
C TYR A 21 -13.79 24.60 -7.32
N ILE A 22 -12.75 24.49 -8.15
CA ILE A 22 -11.86 25.63 -8.44
C ILE A 22 -12.65 26.78 -9.06
N GLY A 23 -13.53 26.47 -10.03
CA GLY A 23 -14.44 27.46 -10.61
C GLY A 23 -15.27 28.17 -9.53
N PHE A 24 -15.85 27.39 -8.63
CA PHE A 24 -16.61 27.91 -7.49
C PHE A 24 -15.77 28.80 -6.56
N ILE A 25 -14.52 28.45 -6.25
CA ILE A 25 -13.62 29.29 -5.45
C ILE A 25 -13.41 30.65 -6.11
N PHE A 26 -13.20 30.69 -7.43
CA PHE A 26 -13.03 31.95 -8.14
C PHE A 26 -14.31 32.79 -8.15
N THR A 27 -15.48 32.16 -8.31
CA THR A 27 -16.78 32.84 -8.30
C THR A 27 -17.15 33.37 -6.91
N CYS A 28 -16.83 32.63 -5.85
CA CYS A 28 -17.20 32.95 -4.45
C CYS A 28 -16.03 33.48 -3.62
N LYS A 29 -14.96 33.99 -4.26
CA LYS A 29 -13.69 34.33 -3.60
C LYS A 29 -13.87 35.28 -2.41
N ASP A 30 -14.76 36.27 -2.52
CA ASP A 30 -14.92 37.32 -1.53
C ASP A 30 -15.63 36.78 -0.28
N GLN A 31 -16.64 35.91 -0.48
CA GLN A 31 -17.32 35.19 0.61
C GLN A 31 -16.36 34.24 1.35
N ILE A 32 -15.43 33.62 0.63
CA ILE A 32 -14.41 32.76 1.24
C ILE A 32 -13.40 33.60 2.04
N ILE A 33 -13.01 34.77 1.54
CA ILE A 33 -12.15 35.71 2.29
C ILE A 33 -12.85 36.17 3.56
N ASP A 34 -14.14 36.52 3.49
CA ASP A 34 -14.91 36.96 4.64
C ASP A 34 -14.99 35.83 5.68
N LEU A 35 -15.29 34.60 5.27
CA LEU A 35 -15.26 33.42 6.14
C LEU A 35 -13.89 33.20 6.80
N MET A 36 -12.80 33.30 6.03
CA MET A 36 -11.45 33.20 6.59
C MET A 36 -11.14 34.33 7.56
N THR A 37 -11.66 35.53 7.31
CA THR A 37 -11.49 36.69 8.19
C THR A 37 -12.21 36.48 9.51
N ASP A 38 -13.42 35.93 9.49
CA ASP A 38 -14.18 35.57 10.68
C ASP A 38 -13.48 34.47 11.50
N LEU A 39 -12.90 33.46 10.82
CA LEU A 39 -12.26 32.32 11.47
C LEU A 39 -10.90 32.65 12.10
N PHE A 40 -10.11 33.54 11.47
CA PHE A 40 -8.72 33.77 11.87
C PHE A 40 -8.45 35.22 12.31
N GLY A 41 -9.42 36.11 12.25
CA GLY A 41 -9.32 37.49 12.74
C GLY A 41 -8.49 38.44 11.88
N TYR A 42 -8.09 38.04 10.68
CA TYR A 42 -7.29 38.84 9.74
C TYR A 42 -7.88 38.81 8.35
N ARG A 43 -7.84 39.94 7.63
CA ARG A 43 -8.33 40.00 6.26
C ARG A 43 -7.29 39.43 5.29
N TYR A 44 -7.60 38.29 4.68
CA TYR A 44 -6.72 37.63 3.73
C TYR A 44 -6.89 38.14 2.29
N ASN A 45 -5.81 38.10 1.52
CA ASN A 45 -5.85 38.37 0.08
C ASN A 45 -6.12 37.06 -0.68
N ALA A 46 -6.97 37.08 -1.71
CA ALA A 46 -7.21 35.94 -2.60
C ALA A 46 -5.92 35.39 -3.25
N ARG A 47 -4.91 36.24 -3.45
CA ARG A 47 -3.60 35.85 -4.00
C ARG A 47 -2.62 35.34 -2.93
N SER A 48 -3.02 35.30 -1.66
CA SER A 48 -2.16 34.86 -0.58
C SER A 48 -1.99 33.34 -0.57
N LYS A 49 -0.83 32.89 -0.09
CA LYS A 49 -0.58 31.46 0.14
C LYS A 49 -1.55 30.86 1.16
N ALA A 50 -2.03 31.66 2.12
CA ALA A 50 -3.01 31.24 3.11
C ALA A 50 -4.38 30.92 2.48
N PHE A 51 -4.86 31.78 1.58
CA PHE A 51 -6.10 31.54 0.84
C PHE A 51 -6.01 30.29 -0.05
N ALA A 52 -4.91 30.14 -0.79
CA ALA A 52 -4.64 28.95 -1.59
C ALA A 52 -4.56 27.68 -0.73
N GLY A 53 -3.90 27.76 0.43
CA GLY A 53 -3.81 26.65 1.39
C GLY A 53 -5.18 26.24 1.93
N PHE A 54 -5.97 27.21 2.41
CA PHE A 54 -7.31 26.98 2.96
C PHE A 54 -8.26 26.32 1.93
N THR A 55 -8.22 26.80 0.69
CA THR A 55 -9.08 26.30 -0.39
C THR A 55 -8.65 24.92 -0.92
N ILE A 56 -7.36 24.58 -0.88
CA ILE A 56 -6.87 23.27 -1.34
C ILE A 56 -6.90 22.20 -0.22
N PHE A 57 -6.92 22.61 1.05
CA PHE A 57 -6.83 21.72 2.21
C PHE A 57 -7.87 20.57 2.23
N PRO A 58 -9.16 20.77 1.90
CA PRO A 58 -10.14 19.68 1.84
C PRO A 58 -9.77 18.60 0.82
N PHE A 59 -9.12 18.96 -0.29
CA PHE A 59 -8.66 18.02 -1.32
C PHE A 59 -7.43 17.24 -0.88
N ILE A 60 -6.51 17.89 -0.15
CA ILE A 60 -5.35 17.20 0.45
C ILE A 60 -5.83 16.12 1.42
N ILE A 61 -6.80 16.45 2.30
CA ILE A 61 -7.38 15.47 3.23
C ILE A 61 -8.01 14.31 2.44
N THR A 62 -8.86 14.62 1.46
CA THR A 62 -9.57 13.61 0.68
C THR A 62 -8.60 12.69 -0.07
N ALA A 63 -7.58 13.27 -0.74
CA ALA A 63 -6.54 12.52 -1.42
C ALA A 63 -5.74 11.63 -0.46
N SER A 64 -5.46 12.11 0.76
CA SER A 64 -4.74 11.35 1.79
C SER A 64 -5.54 10.14 2.27
N VAL A 65 -6.86 10.30 2.44
CA VAL A 65 -7.77 9.20 2.81
C VAL A 65 -7.85 8.17 1.68
N ILE A 66 -8.03 8.61 0.43
CA ILE A 66 -8.08 7.71 -0.73
C ILE A 66 -6.77 6.92 -0.88
N THR A 67 -5.63 7.59 -0.74
CA THR A 67 -4.31 6.96 -0.85
C THR A 67 -4.10 5.95 0.28
N SER A 68 -4.47 6.29 1.51
CA SER A 68 -4.40 5.38 2.66
C SER A 68 -5.27 4.13 2.45
N LEU A 69 -6.51 4.30 1.97
CA LEU A 69 -7.40 3.19 1.65
C LEU A 69 -6.82 2.33 0.52
N TRP A 70 -6.30 2.94 -0.54
CA TRP A 70 -5.69 2.22 -1.64
C TRP A 70 -4.52 1.36 -1.18
N VAL A 71 -3.60 1.93 -0.40
CA VAL A 71 -2.45 1.21 0.18
C VAL A 71 -2.92 0.08 1.09
N TYR A 72 -3.91 0.31 1.94
CA TYR A 72 -4.46 -0.71 2.84
C TYR A 72 -5.04 -1.92 2.08
N TYR A 73 -5.69 -1.70 0.94
CA TYR A 73 -6.26 -2.77 0.11
C TYR A 73 -5.27 -3.37 -0.89
N GLN A 74 -4.11 -2.75 -1.09
CA GLN A 74 -3.10 -3.23 -2.04
C GLN A 74 -2.31 -4.39 -1.41
N GLY A 75 -2.39 -5.57 -2.03
CA GLY A 75 -1.58 -6.73 -1.65
C GLY A 75 -2.15 -7.60 -0.53
N LYS A 76 -3.29 -7.22 0.08
CA LYS A 76 -4.00 -8.05 1.08
C LYS A 76 -4.38 -9.41 0.49
N VAL A 77 -4.02 -10.49 1.19
CA VAL A 77 -4.40 -11.85 0.82
C VAL A 77 -5.88 -12.07 1.16
N LEU A 78 -6.68 -12.42 0.15
CA LEU A 78 -8.12 -12.70 0.29
C LEU A 78 -8.39 -14.20 0.43
N ALA A 79 -7.62 -15.01 -0.30
CA ALA A 79 -7.67 -16.46 -0.21
C ALA A 79 -6.31 -17.03 -0.61
N PHE A 80 -6.00 -18.22 -0.12
CA PHE A 80 -4.80 -18.94 -0.52
C PHE A 80 -5.05 -20.45 -0.47
N GLU A 81 -4.37 -21.16 -1.35
CA GLU A 81 -4.43 -22.62 -1.44
C GLU A 81 -3.01 -23.16 -1.60
N PHE A 82 -2.67 -24.16 -0.81
CA PHE A 82 -1.39 -24.84 -0.86
C PHE A 82 -1.62 -26.24 -1.43
N SER A 83 -1.09 -26.49 -2.62
CA SER A 83 -0.98 -27.83 -3.18
C SER A 83 0.46 -28.32 -3.01
N PRO A 84 0.77 -29.62 -3.15
CA PRO A 84 2.14 -30.13 -2.95
C PRO A 84 3.21 -29.49 -3.85
N LYS A 85 2.82 -28.99 -5.02
CA LYS A 85 3.72 -28.45 -6.04
C LYS A 85 3.58 -26.94 -6.25
N GLN A 86 2.47 -26.35 -5.83
CA GLN A 86 2.14 -24.96 -6.15
C GLN A 86 1.42 -24.26 -5.01
N ILE A 87 1.65 -22.96 -4.89
CA ILE A 87 0.89 -22.07 -4.02
C ILE A 87 0.04 -21.18 -4.91
N ARG A 88 -1.25 -21.10 -4.61
CA ARG A 88 -2.17 -20.13 -5.20
C ARG A 88 -2.48 -19.07 -4.17
N ILE A 89 -2.22 -17.82 -4.52
CA ILE A 89 -2.45 -16.67 -3.65
C ILE A 89 -3.38 -15.73 -4.39
N GLN A 90 -4.57 -15.53 -3.83
CA GLN A 90 -5.53 -14.56 -4.32
C GLN A 90 -5.36 -13.27 -3.53
N THR A 91 -4.77 -12.26 -4.16
CA THR A 91 -4.81 -10.87 -3.68
C THR A 91 -5.78 -10.07 -4.55
N ASN A 92 -5.37 -8.93 -5.11
CA ASN A 92 -6.08 -8.26 -6.20
C ASN A 92 -5.98 -9.03 -7.53
N LYS A 93 -5.01 -9.94 -7.66
CA LYS A 93 -4.83 -10.86 -8.77
C LYS A 93 -4.58 -12.26 -8.22
N LEU A 94 -4.92 -13.27 -9.02
CA LEU A 94 -4.52 -14.63 -8.74
C LEU A 94 -3.06 -14.80 -9.15
N ALA A 95 -2.20 -15.15 -8.19
CA ALA A 95 -0.83 -15.55 -8.44
C ALA A 95 -0.70 -17.06 -8.17
N THR A 96 -0.17 -17.79 -9.16
CA THR A 96 0.22 -19.19 -8.99
C THR A 96 1.74 -19.27 -8.99
N ILE A 97 2.30 -19.84 -7.93
CA ILE A 97 3.73 -19.92 -7.69
C ILE A 97 4.11 -21.39 -7.58
N ASP A 98 4.93 -21.87 -8.51
CA ASP A 98 5.49 -23.22 -8.45
C ASP A 98 6.54 -23.30 -7.33
N LYS A 99 6.44 -24.33 -6.49
CA LYS A 99 7.27 -24.50 -5.27
C LYS A 99 8.76 -24.60 -5.60
N ASP A 100 9.10 -25.37 -6.63
CA ASP A 100 10.46 -25.63 -7.11
C ASP A 100 11.14 -24.42 -7.76
N GLN A 101 10.35 -23.41 -8.12
CA GLN A 101 10.85 -22.17 -8.71
C GLN A 101 11.20 -21.12 -7.64
N VAL A 102 10.81 -21.32 -6.39
CA VAL A 102 11.07 -20.38 -5.29
C VAL A 102 12.52 -20.51 -4.83
N GLU A 103 13.26 -19.41 -4.91
CA GLU A 103 14.68 -19.36 -4.53
C GLU A 103 14.87 -18.71 -3.17
N LYS A 104 14.02 -17.73 -2.84
CA LYS A 104 14.21 -16.89 -1.66
C LYS A 104 12.87 -16.42 -1.12
N ILE A 105 12.71 -16.46 0.20
CA ILE A 105 11.59 -15.86 0.91
C ILE A 105 12.17 -14.83 1.87
N MET A 106 11.61 -13.62 1.86
CA MET A 106 11.98 -12.54 2.77
C MET A 106 10.75 -12.11 3.55
N ILE A 107 10.91 -11.90 4.85
CA ILE A 107 9.84 -11.50 5.75
C ILE A 107 10.30 -10.23 6.46
N VAL A 108 9.54 -9.16 6.31
CA VAL A 108 9.79 -7.88 6.97
C VAL A 108 8.84 -7.74 8.15
N GLU A 109 9.40 -7.49 9.32
CA GLU A 109 8.70 -7.32 10.58
C GLU A 109 8.88 -5.89 11.10
N LYS A 110 7.85 -5.37 11.75
CA LYS A 110 7.86 -4.07 12.44
C LYS A 110 7.08 -4.22 13.74
N ASP A 111 7.67 -3.80 14.85
CA ASP A 111 7.06 -3.92 16.18
C ASP A 111 6.56 -5.36 16.44
N GLN A 112 7.38 -6.36 16.06
CA GLN A 112 7.09 -7.81 16.15
C GLN A 112 5.96 -8.34 15.27
N ASN A 113 5.34 -7.50 14.43
CA ASN A 113 4.33 -7.90 13.46
C ASN A 113 4.93 -8.05 12.06
N ALA A 114 4.62 -9.15 11.37
CA ALA A 114 5.01 -9.32 9.97
C ALA A 114 4.16 -8.40 9.08
N ILE A 115 4.81 -7.46 8.41
CA ILE A 115 4.13 -6.42 7.61
C ILE A 115 4.23 -6.68 6.10
N GLU A 116 5.28 -7.37 5.66
CA GLU A 116 5.54 -7.67 4.25
C GLU A 116 6.26 -9.02 4.11
N MET A 117 5.92 -9.74 3.05
CA MET A 117 6.58 -10.96 2.63
C MET A 117 6.88 -10.86 1.15
N GLU A 118 8.13 -11.12 0.77
CA GLU A 118 8.55 -11.19 -0.61
C GLU A 118 8.94 -12.63 -0.94
N ILE A 119 8.22 -13.24 -1.89
CA ILE A 119 8.53 -14.56 -2.44
C ILE A 119 9.21 -14.36 -3.79
N LYS A 120 10.50 -14.65 -3.85
CA LYS A 120 11.29 -14.53 -5.07
C LYS A 120 11.46 -15.90 -5.73
N THR A 121 11.07 -15.94 -7.00
CA THR A 121 11.27 -17.10 -7.89
C THR A 121 12.37 -16.80 -8.90
N LYS A 122 12.80 -17.83 -9.64
CA LYS A 122 13.76 -17.70 -10.75
C LYS A 122 13.45 -16.58 -11.75
N LYS A 123 12.16 -16.27 -11.96
CA LYS A 123 11.70 -15.31 -13.00
C LYS A 123 11.00 -14.08 -12.43
N ASN A 124 10.27 -14.23 -11.33
CA ASN A 124 9.38 -13.21 -10.79
C ASN A 124 9.63 -12.96 -9.30
N SER A 125 9.26 -11.77 -8.82
CA SER A 125 9.13 -11.49 -7.39
C SER A 125 7.69 -11.15 -7.06
N TYR A 126 7.20 -11.67 -5.94
CA TYR A 126 5.84 -11.46 -5.44
C TYR A 126 5.90 -10.83 -4.05
N SER A 127 5.56 -9.55 -3.95
CA SER A 127 5.39 -8.84 -2.69
C SER A 127 3.96 -8.97 -2.18
N ILE A 128 3.83 -9.42 -0.94
CA ILE A 128 2.57 -9.67 -0.25
C ILE A 128 2.55 -8.78 1.00
N TYR A 129 1.51 -7.97 1.12
CA TYR A 129 1.34 -7.02 2.22
C TYR A 129 0.11 -7.39 3.04
N HIS A 130 0.11 -7.06 4.33
CA HIS A 130 -1.07 -7.21 5.19
C HIS A 130 -1.67 -8.64 5.18
N PHE A 131 -0.83 -9.67 5.24
CA PHE A 131 -1.25 -11.06 5.42
C PHE A 131 -1.44 -11.37 6.91
N ASP A 132 -2.25 -12.38 7.22
CA ASP A 132 -2.50 -12.82 8.58
C ASP A 132 -1.46 -13.84 9.08
N ASP A 133 -1.46 -14.09 10.38
CA ASP A 133 -0.57 -15.06 11.02
C ASP A 133 -0.81 -16.50 10.52
N THR A 134 -2.03 -16.79 10.05
CA THR A 134 -2.37 -18.10 9.48
C THR A 134 -1.62 -18.32 8.17
N PHE A 135 -1.60 -17.33 7.29
CA PHE A 135 -0.84 -17.37 6.05
C PHE A 135 0.65 -17.48 6.31
N LEU A 136 1.17 -16.66 7.23
CA LEU A 136 2.58 -16.70 7.64
C LEU A 136 2.98 -18.09 8.14
N SER A 137 2.17 -18.68 9.02
CA SER A 137 2.43 -19.99 9.61
C SER A 137 2.40 -21.10 8.55
N LYS A 138 1.45 -21.04 7.61
CA LYS A 138 1.38 -21.99 6.49
C LYS A 138 2.56 -21.86 5.54
N ILE A 139 3.01 -20.65 5.21
CA ILE A 139 4.23 -20.45 4.41
C ILE A 139 5.45 -21.03 5.10
N LYS A 140 5.64 -20.74 6.39
CA LYS A 140 6.75 -21.27 7.19
C LYS A 140 6.75 -22.80 7.19
N ALA A 141 5.58 -23.42 7.43
CA ALA A 141 5.45 -24.87 7.40
C ALA A 141 5.68 -25.47 6.00
N TYR A 142 5.12 -24.87 4.96
CA TYR A 142 5.15 -25.39 3.59
C TYR A 142 6.56 -25.42 2.98
N PHE A 143 7.39 -24.42 3.31
CA PHE A 143 8.79 -24.33 2.91
C PHE A 143 9.78 -24.75 4.00
N GLN A 144 9.29 -25.21 5.15
CA GLN A 144 10.12 -25.64 6.28
C GLN A 144 11.11 -24.56 6.76
N LEU A 145 10.63 -23.31 6.85
CA LEU A 145 11.42 -22.14 7.27
C LEU A 145 11.67 -22.19 8.78
N GLN A 146 12.77 -22.84 9.20
CA GLN A 146 13.12 -22.99 10.62
C GLN A 146 14.13 -21.96 11.13
N LYS A 147 15.13 -21.63 10.32
CA LYS A 147 16.20 -20.68 10.67
C LYS A 147 16.49 -19.78 9.49
N GLU A 148 16.58 -18.48 9.75
CA GLU A 148 16.97 -17.50 8.73
C GLU A 148 18.45 -17.66 8.32
N ASP A 149 18.71 -17.50 7.02
CA ASP A 149 20.05 -17.45 6.45
C ASP A 149 20.72 -16.12 6.72
N ARG A 150 19.93 -15.03 6.70
CA ARG A 150 20.40 -13.67 6.96
C ARG A 150 19.33 -12.86 7.70
N TYR A 151 19.82 -11.91 8.48
CA TYR A 151 19.02 -10.98 9.26
C TYR A 151 19.53 -9.56 9.03
N GLU A 152 18.65 -8.65 8.62
CA GLU A 152 18.98 -7.25 8.32
C GLU A 152 18.09 -6.31 9.15
N THR A 153 18.67 -5.31 9.79
CA THR A 153 17.93 -4.29 10.56
C THR A 153 17.98 -2.95 9.84
N ASN A 154 16.82 -2.34 9.60
CA ASN A 154 16.71 -0.98 9.10
C ASN A 154 16.33 -0.03 10.23
N TYR A 155 17.32 0.68 10.76
CA TYR A 155 17.14 1.62 11.87
C TYR A 155 16.26 2.82 11.53
N LYS A 156 16.25 3.27 10.27
CA LYS A 156 15.44 4.43 9.83
C LYS A 156 13.95 4.08 9.77
N ALA A 157 13.64 2.89 9.26
CA ALA A 157 12.25 2.41 9.15
C ALA A 157 11.75 1.69 10.41
N LYS A 158 12.67 1.37 11.35
CA LYS A 158 12.42 0.51 12.52
C LYS A 158 11.85 -0.85 12.11
N THR A 159 12.45 -1.46 11.08
CA THR A 159 12.01 -2.75 10.55
C THR A 159 13.13 -3.77 10.58
N GLU A 160 12.76 -5.02 10.75
CA GLU A 160 13.65 -6.19 10.77
C GLU A 160 13.31 -7.07 9.57
N LYS A 161 14.32 -7.54 8.85
CA LYS A 161 14.14 -8.35 7.65
C LYS A 161 14.83 -9.69 7.83
N ARG A 162 14.03 -10.76 7.83
CA ARG A 162 14.47 -12.15 7.89
C ARG A 162 14.51 -12.71 6.47
N ILE A 163 15.62 -13.35 6.11
CA ILE A 163 15.88 -13.84 4.76
C ILE A 163 16.11 -15.35 4.81
N PHE A 164 15.38 -16.09 3.98
CA PHE A 164 15.49 -17.54 3.82
C PHE A 164 15.83 -17.87 2.36
N GLU A 165 16.94 -18.55 2.13
CA GLU A 165 17.42 -18.98 0.82
C GLU A 165 17.14 -20.48 0.64
N LEU A 166 16.20 -20.80 -0.25
CA LEU A 166 15.67 -22.16 -0.42
C LEU A 166 16.51 -23.01 -1.39
N THR A 167 17.32 -22.38 -2.24
CA THR A 167 18.12 -23.06 -3.26
C THR A 167 19.43 -23.66 -2.73
N LYS A 168 19.73 -23.53 -1.42
CA LYS A 168 21.01 -23.99 -0.86
C LYS A 168 21.16 -25.51 -0.73
N ASN A 169 20.10 -26.30 -0.91
CA ASN A 169 20.10 -27.75 -0.64
C ASN A 169 19.84 -28.64 -1.85
N ILE A 170 20.19 -28.21 -3.07
CA ILE A 170 20.25 -29.11 -4.25
C ILE A 170 21.69 -29.17 -4.76
N SER A 171 22.58 -29.58 -3.88
CA SER A 171 23.90 -30.11 -4.23
C SER A 171 24.17 -31.26 -3.27
N SER A 172 23.56 -32.40 -3.59
CA SER A 172 23.92 -33.73 -3.07
C SER A 172 24.77 -34.42 -4.12
#